data_AF-A0A6I3FYV0-F1
#
_entry.id   AF-A0A6I3FYV0-F1
#
_cell.length_a   1.000
_cell.length_b   1.000
_cell.length_c   1.000
_cell.angle_alpha   90.00
_cell.angle_beta   90.00
_cell.angle_gamma   90.00
#
_symmetry.space_group_name_H-M   'P 1'
#
loop_
_entity.id
_entity.type
_entity.pdbx_description
1 polymer ?
#
loop_
_entity_poly.entity_id
_entity_poly.type
_entity_poly.pdbx_seq_one_letter_code
_entity_poly.pdbx_strand_id
1 'polypeptide(L)'
;MSQINRGASHLSATVLANKRVGQYHQIVLGIGDLVKSCRPGNFVAIKVGGESSRMVLRRAFAISRVAESASFGGTMELIVAPHGSGSKWLCSQSEGSEVDIVAPLGTAFGIPTSPVNALLVGGGYGSAPLFGLAEVLKARGCKVDMLLGA
;
A
#
# COMPACT_ATOMS: atom_id res chain seq x y z
N MET A 1 22.47 -9.59 -9.52
CA MET A 1 21.86 -8.27 -9.24
C MET A 1 20.36 -8.46 -9.22
N SER A 2 19.68 -8.19 -8.08
CA SER A 2 18.22 -8.19 -8.03
C SER A 2 17.73 -7.10 -8.99
N GLN A 3 17.02 -7.51 -10.05
CA GLN A 3 16.43 -6.56 -10.99
C GLN A 3 15.28 -5.84 -10.28
N ILE A 4 15.16 -4.53 -10.51
CA ILE A 4 13.99 -3.74 -10.12
C ILE A 4 12.74 -4.45 -10.64
N ASN A 5 11.66 -4.46 -9.84
CA ASN A 5 10.39 -5.07 -10.22
C ASN A 5 9.97 -4.60 -11.63
N ARG A 6 9.91 -5.51 -12.61
CA ARG A 6 9.62 -5.18 -14.01
C ARG A 6 8.22 -4.61 -14.23
N GLY A 7 7.31 -4.85 -13.28
CA GLY A 7 5.97 -4.26 -13.28
C GLY A 7 5.91 -2.85 -12.69
N ALA A 8 7.04 -2.31 -12.20
CA ALA A 8 7.08 -0.97 -11.63
C ALA A 8 6.85 0.09 -12.71
N SER A 9 5.94 1.02 -12.43
CA SER A 9 5.61 2.17 -13.26
C SER A 9 5.60 3.43 -12.41
N HIS A 10 5.85 4.56 -13.08
CA HIS A 10 5.71 5.90 -12.53
C HIS A 10 4.45 6.53 -13.11
N LEU A 11 3.52 6.98 -12.26
CA LEU A 11 2.31 7.69 -12.68
C LEU A 11 1.86 8.74 -11.66
N SER A 12 0.95 9.62 -12.09
CA SER A 12 0.15 10.46 -11.20
C SER A 12 -1.12 9.70 -10.82
N ALA A 13 -1.32 9.48 -9.53
CA ALA A 13 -2.45 8.74 -9.00
C ALA A 13 -3.42 9.68 -8.27
N THR A 14 -4.71 9.58 -8.59
CA THR A 14 -5.76 10.34 -7.91
C THR A 14 -6.03 9.78 -6.52
N VAL A 15 -6.10 10.64 -5.51
CA VAL A 15 -6.62 10.29 -4.18
C VAL A 15 -8.14 10.14 -4.29
N LEU A 16 -8.62 8.90 -4.28
CA LEU A 16 -10.05 8.59 -4.36
C LEU A 16 -10.75 8.74 -3.01
N ALA A 17 -10.03 8.45 -1.92
CA ALA A 17 -10.53 8.59 -0.56
C ALA A 17 -9.38 8.87 0.40
N ASN A 18 -9.61 9.72 1.42
CA ASN A 18 -8.69 9.89 2.54
C ASN A 18 -9.47 10.06 3.85
N LYS A 19 -9.59 8.97 4.60
CA LYS A 19 -10.38 8.90 5.83
C LYS A 19 -9.51 8.70 7.04
N ARG A 20 -9.67 9.56 8.06
CA ARG A 20 -9.03 9.35 9.36
C ARG A 20 -9.73 8.19 10.10
N VAL A 21 -8.94 7.21 10.55
CA VAL A 21 -9.38 6.05 11.32
C VAL A 21 -8.50 5.95 12.58
N GLY A 22 -9.01 6.49 13.69
CA GLY A 22 -8.24 6.62 14.93
C GLY A 22 -6.98 7.47 14.74
N GLN A 23 -5.81 6.87 14.97
CA GLN A 23 -4.50 7.52 14.79
C GLN A 23 -3.97 7.42 13.35
N TYR A 24 -4.63 6.66 12.48
CA TYR A 24 -4.18 6.42 11.10
C TYR A 24 -5.09 7.11 10.09
N HIS A 25 -4.64 7.16 8.85
CA HIS A 25 -5.44 7.49 7.68
C HIS A 25 -5.50 6.28 6.75
N GLN A 26 -6.71 5.95 6.30
CA GLN A 26 -6.95 5.05 5.19
C GLN A 26 -7.03 5.90 3.92
N ILE A 27 -6.04 5.73 3.04
CA ILE A 27 -5.92 6.47 1.79
C ILE A 27 -6.08 5.49 0.65
N VAL A 28 -6.99 5.79 -0.28
CA VAL A 28 -7.24 4.99 -1.48
C VAL A 28 -6.79 5.78 -2.70
N LEU A 29 -5.92 5.19 -3.50
CA LEU A 29 -5.38 5.77 -4.73
C LEU A 29 -5.93 5.03 -5.95
N GLY A 30 -6.30 5.76 -7.00
CA GLY A 30 -6.60 5.20 -8.32
C GLY A 30 -5.31 4.90 -9.07
N ILE A 31 -5.13 3.66 -9.51
CA ILE A 31 -3.89 3.19 -10.17
C ILE A 31 -4.13 2.44 -11.48
N GLY A 32 -5.39 2.32 -11.92
CA GLY A 32 -5.75 1.69 -13.19
C GLY A 32 -5.19 0.27 -13.31
N ASP A 33 -4.63 -0.06 -14.48
CA ASP A 33 -4.10 -1.40 -14.76
C ASP A 33 -2.88 -1.80 -13.92
N LEU A 34 -2.21 -0.85 -13.24
CA LEU A 34 -1.05 -1.17 -12.39
C LEU A 34 -1.40 -2.13 -11.24
N VAL A 35 -2.69 -2.17 -10.87
CA VAL A 35 -3.24 -3.10 -9.87
C VAL A 35 -2.85 -4.55 -10.15
N LYS A 36 -2.79 -4.94 -11.43
CA LYS A 36 -2.50 -6.31 -11.88
C LYS A 36 -1.07 -6.74 -11.58
N SER A 37 -0.16 -5.79 -11.38
CA SER A 37 1.25 -6.03 -11.03
C SER A 37 1.50 -5.99 -9.53
N CYS A 38 0.58 -5.45 -8.74
CA CYS A 38 0.75 -5.29 -7.30
C CYS A 38 0.48 -6.60 -6.55
N ARG A 39 1.32 -6.94 -5.58
CA ARG A 39 1.19 -8.13 -4.73
C ARG A 39 1.41 -7.76 -3.25
N PRO A 40 0.83 -8.51 -2.29
CA PRO A 40 1.12 -8.31 -0.87
C PRO A 40 2.63 -8.33 -0.60
N GLY A 41 3.11 -7.39 0.20
CA GLY A 41 4.53 -7.18 0.49
C GLY A 41 5.22 -6.14 -0.41
N ASN A 42 4.57 -5.73 -1.52
CA ASN A 42 5.03 -4.57 -2.26
C ASN A 42 4.77 -3.26 -1.51
N PHE A 43 5.51 -2.23 -1.88
CA PHE A 43 5.33 -0.87 -1.39
C PHE A 43 5.27 0.14 -2.55
N VAL A 44 4.79 1.34 -2.25
CA VAL A 44 4.75 2.49 -3.17
C VAL A 44 5.69 3.59 -2.69
N ALA A 45 6.42 4.23 -3.59
CA ALA A 45 7.22 5.41 -3.31
C ALA A 45 6.51 6.69 -3.80
N ILE A 46 6.12 7.56 -2.87
CA ILE A 46 5.30 8.75 -3.15
C ILE A 46 6.14 10.02 -3.03
N LYS A 47 6.06 10.93 -4.01
CA LYS A 47 6.60 12.30 -3.90
C LYS A 47 5.77 13.06 -2.87
N VAL A 48 6.41 13.66 -1.87
CA VAL A 48 5.71 14.33 -0.76
C VAL A 48 6.14 15.79 -0.60
N GLY A 49 5.22 16.61 -0.12
CA GLY A 49 5.46 18.01 0.26
C GLY A 49 4.97 19.06 -0.74
N GLY A 50 4.54 18.65 -1.94
CA GLY A 50 4.14 19.59 -2.98
C GLY A 50 5.32 20.32 -3.62
N GLU A 51 5.02 21.25 -4.54
CA GLU A 51 6.00 21.84 -5.45
C GLU A 51 7.04 22.74 -4.77
N SER A 52 6.68 23.43 -3.68
CA SER A 52 7.59 24.35 -2.96
C SER A 52 8.35 23.69 -1.80
N SER A 53 8.28 22.36 -1.67
CA SER A 53 8.83 21.65 -0.52
C SER A 53 10.31 21.32 -0.65
N ARG A 54 11.02 21.43 0.48
CA ARG A 54 12.40 20.93 0.65
C ARG A 54 12.52 19.40 0.77
N MET A 55 11.41 18.66 0.76
CA MET A 55 11.39 17.20 0.81
C MET A 55 11.66 16.60 -0.56
N VAL A 56 12.94 16.48 -0.91
CA VAL A 56 13.38 15.97 -2.22
C VAL A 56 13.14 14.47 -2.37
N LEU A 57 13.31 13.69 -1.30
CA LEU A 57 13.15 12.25 -1.34
C LEU A 57 11.68 11.83 -1.27
N ARG A 58 11.32 10.81 -2.05
CA ARG A 58 10.04 10.09 -1.90
C ARG A 58 9.95 9.40 -0.53
N ARG A 59 8.73 9.06 -0.12
CA ARG A 59 8.50 8.22 1.07
C ARG A 59 7.89 6.89 0.64
N ALA A 60 8.39 5.81 1.23
CA ALA A 60 7.90 4.47 1.00
C ALA A 60 6.74 4.15 1.94
N PHE A 61 5.64 3.66 1.39
CA PHE A 61 4.47 3.21 2.14
C PHE A 61 4.11 1.79 1.72
N ALA A 62 3.94 0.91 2.70
CA ALA A 62 3.50 -0.46 2.43
C ALA A 62 2.08 -0.44 1.83
N ILE A 63 1.88 -1.24 0.79
CA ILE A 63 0.56 -1.42 0.20
C ILE A 63 -0.24 -2.32 1.13
N SER A 64 -1.35 -1.82 1.68
CA SER A 64 -2.24 -2.59 2.54
C SER A 64 -2.97 -3.65 1.73
N ARG A 65 -3.66 -3.18 0.68
CA ARG A 65 -4.47 -3.99 -0.24
C ARG A 65 -4.53 -3.33 -1.61
N VAL A 66 -4.89 -4.13 -2.60
CA VAL A 66 -5.28 -3.66 -3.93
C VAL A 66 -6.60 -4.31 -4.32
N ALA A 67 -7.43 -3.59 -5.06
CA ALA A 67 -8.72 -4.09 -5.53
C ALA A 67 -9.05 -3.54 -6.91
N GLU A 68 -9.71 -4.34 -7.74
CA GLU A 68 -10.31 -3.88 -8.99
C GLU A 68 -11.72 -3.35 -8.72
N SER A 69 -12.01 -2.15 -9.22
CA SER A 69 -13.33 -1.54 -9.19
C SER A 69 -13.83 -1.34 -10.62
N ALA A 70 -15.09 -1.73 -10.86
CA ALA A 70 -15.75 -1.49 -12.14
C ALA A 70 -15.91 0.01 -12.45
N SER A 71 -15.98 0.86 -11.44
CA SER A 71 -16.22 2.31 -11.59
C SER A 71 -14.95 3.14 -11.77
N PHE A 72 -13.81 2.70 -11.21
CA PHE A 72 -12.58 3.52 -11.14
C PHE A 72 -11.33 2.76 -11.62
N GLY A 73 -11.48 1.54 -12.12
CA GLY A 73 -10.36 0.65 -12.42
C GLY A 73 -9.68 0.15 -11.15
N GLY A 74 -8.39 -0.15 -11.24
CA GLY A 74 -7.61 -0.64 -10.12
C GLY A 74 -7.34 0.41 -9.04
N THR A 75 -7.40 -0.02 -7.78
CA THR A 75 -7.19 0.82 -6.60
C THR A 75 -6.11 0.25 -5.68
N MET A 76 -5.42 1.14 -4.97
CA MET A 76 -4.41 0.82 -3.96
C MET A 76 -4.79 1.47 -2.64
N GLU A 77 -4.84 0.66 -1.58
CA GLU A 77 -5.08 1.13 -0.22
C GLU A 77 -3.75 1.26 0.55
N LEU A 78 -3.60 2.37 1.26
CA LEU A 78 -2.52 2.66 2.19
C LEU A 78 -3.09 2.96 3.57
N ILE A 79 -2.44 2.42 4.60
CA ILE A 79 -2.69 2.81 6.00
C ILE A 79 -1.50 3.61 6.48
N VAL A 80 -1.72 4.89 6.77
CA VAL A 80 -0.64 5.85 7.04
C VAL A 80 -0.78 6.46 8.42
N ALA A 81 0.29 6.41 9.21
CA ALA A 81 0.39 7.13 10.48
C ALA A 81 1.05 8.50 10.25
N PRO A 82 0.39 9.64 10.60
CA PRO A 82 0.90 10.98 10.31
C PRO A 82 1.97 11.44 11.32
N HIS A 83 3.08 10.69 11.44
CA HIS A 83 4.17 11.04 12.38
C HIS A 83 5.18 12.02 11.78
N GLY A 84 5.70 11.72 10.58
CA GLY A 84 6.68 12.55 9.88
C GLY A 84 6.05 13.63 8.99
N SER A 85 6.84 14.60 8.54
CA SER A 85 6.36 15.68 7.65
C SER A 85 5.78 15.15 6.33
N GLY A 86 6.41 14.14 5.73
CA GLY A 86 5.93 13.51 4.49
C GLY A 86 4.60 12.77 4.65
N SER A 87 4.45 11.99 5.73
CA SER A 87 3.19 11.31 6.04
C SER A 87 2.09 12.28 6.46
N LYS A 88 2.42 13.36 7.19
CA LYS A 88 1.45 14.43 7.54
C LYS A 88 0.93 15.13 6.30
N TRP A 89 1.83 15.45 5.36
CA TRP A 89 1.45 16.03 4.08
C TRP A 89 0.57 15.07 3.26
N LEU A 90 0.93 13.78 3.20
CA LEU A 90 0.11 12.81 2.47
C LEU A 90 -1.29 12.68 3.10
N CYS A 91 -1.36 12.60 4.43
CA CYS A 91 -2.63 12.53 5.15
C CYS A 91 -3.48 13.81 5.05
N SER A 92 -2.91 14.95 4.64
CA SER A 92 -3.66 16.19 4.41
C SER A 92 -4.20 16.34 2.99
N GLN A 93 -3.90 15.42 2.07
CA GLN A 93 -4.41 15.50 0.70
C GLN A 93 -5.92 15.26 0.67
N SER A 94 -6.62 16.06 -0.13
CA SER A 94 -8.07 15.93 -0.30
C SER A 94 -8.41 14.92 -1.39
N GLU A 95 -9.62 14.38 -1.36
CA GLU A 95 -10.15 13.60 -2.48
C GLU A 95 -10.07 14.41 -3.80
N GLY A 96 -9.72 13.74 -4.89
CA GLY A 96 -9.44 14.36 -6.19
C GLY A 96 -8.04 14.95 -6.34
N SER A 97 -7.21 14.99 -5.28
CA SER A 97 -5.82 15.44 -5.40
C SER A 97 -4.98 14.43 -6.16
N GLU A 98 -4.01 14.91 -6.92
CA GLU A 98 -3.05 14.07 -7.64
C GLU A 98 -1.76 13.89 -6.84
N VAL A 99 -1.29 12.64 -6.71
CA VAL A 99 -0.02 12.30 -6.08
C VAL A 99 0.87 11.52 -7.02
N ASP A 100 2.12 11.95 -7.13
CA ASP A 100 3.11 11.30 -7.97
C ASP A 100 3.69 10.06 -7.26
N ILE A 101 3.57 8.89 -7.88
CA ILE A 101 3.94 7.60 -7.30
C ILE A 101 4.83 6.75 -8.21
N VAL A 102 5.64 5.89 -7.60
CA VAL A 102 6.30 4.76 -8.27
C VAL A 102 5.92 3.47 -7.55
N ALA A 103 5.29 2.54 -8.27
CA ALA A 103 4.81 1.28 -7.74
C ALA A 103 4.62 0.22 -8.84
N PRO A 104 4.50 -1.07 -8.48
CA PRO A 104 4.87 -1.65 -7.20
C PRO A 104 6.39 -1.80 -7.07
N LEU A 105 6.94 -1.45 -5.91
CA LEU A 105 8.34 -1.65 -5.55
C LEU A 105 8.50 -2.76 -4.50
N GLY A 106 9.73 -3.25 -4.36
CA GLY A 106 10.09 -4.30 -3.40
C GLY A 106 9.71 -5.71 -3.87
N THR A 107 10.00 -6.68 -3.02
CA THR A 107 9.73 -8.10 -3.23
C THR A 107 8.43 -8.48 -2.54
N ALA A 108 7.52 -9.13 -3.26
CA ALA A 108 6.27 -9.63 -2.68
C ALA A 108 6.53 -10.75 -1.67
N PHE A 109 5.58 -10.97 -0.76
CA PHE A 109 5.62 -12.13 0.12
C PHE A 109 5.58 -13.44 -0.69
N GLY A 110 6.38 -14.42 -0.25
CA GLY A 110 6.30 -15.77 -0.78
C GLY A 110 4.96 -16.40 -0.40
N ILE A 111 4.22 -16.90 -1.41
CA ILE A 111 2.96 -17.58 -1.18
C ILE A 111 3.20 -19.09 -1.25
N PRO A 112 2.84 -19.87 -0.21
CA PRO A 112 2.96 -21.32 -0.21
C PRO A 112 2.25 -21.97 -1.41
N THR A 113 2.84 -23.07 -1.89
CA THR A 113 2.28 -23.87 -3.00
C THR A 113 1.21 -24.87 -2.54
N SER A 114 1.18 -25.18 -1.24
CA SER A 114 0.14 -26.00 -0.59
C SER A 114 -0.44 -25.27 0.63
N PRO A 115 -1.66 -25.61 1.07
CA PRO A 115 -2.25 -25.03 2.27
C PRO A 115 -1.39 -25.29 3.52
N VAL A 116 -1.18 -24.26 4.33
CA VAL A 116 -0.42 -24.32 5.59
C VAL A 116 -1.14 -23.57 6.70
N ASN A 117 -0.72 -23.80 7.94
CA ASN A 117 -1.06 -22.90 9.06
C ASN A 117 -0.06 -21.74 9.05
N ALA A 118 -0.56 -20.51 8.92
CA ALA A 118 0.24 -19.30 8.86
C ALA A 118 -0.04 -18.41 10.09
N LEU A 119 1.03 -18.02 10.80
CA LEU A 119 0.98 -16.99 11.83
C LEU A 119 1.54 -15.68 11.24
N LEU A 120 0.70 -14.64 11.16
CA LEU A 120 1.11 -13.31 10.72
C LEU A 120 1.30 -12.42 11.93
N VAL A 121 2.50 -11.88 12.12
CA VAL A 121 2.84 -11.02 13.26
C VAL A 121 3.13 -9.60 12.76
N GLY A 122 2.39 -8.63 13.27
CA GLY A 122 2.51 -7.22 12.89
C GLY A 122 2.50 -6.30 14.10
N GLY A 123 3.11 -5.12 13.96
CA GLY A 123 3.11 -4.07 14.98
C GLY A 123 2.76 -2.71 14.39
N GLY A 124 1.85 -1.98 15.04
CA GLY A 124 1.40 -0.65 14.59
C GLY A 124 0.95 -0.65 13.13
N TYR A 125 1.32 0.40 12.38
CA TYR A 125 1.01 0.50 10.95
C TYR A 125 1.78 -0.53 10.08
N GLY A 126 2.83 -1.16 10.62
CA GLY A 126 3.53 -2.27 9.95
C GLY A 126 2.65 -3.51 9.73
N SER A 127 1.51 -3.59 10.43
CA SER A 127 0.50 -4.63 10.26
C SER A 127 -0.31 -4.50 8.96
N ALA A 128 -0.37 -3.31 8.36
CA ALA A 128 -1.21 -3.02 7.20
C ALA A 128 -1.04 -4.00 6.01
N PRO A 129 0.17 -4.29 5.50
CA PRO A 129 0.33 -5.21 4.37
C PRO A 129 -0.01 -6.68 4.71
N LEU A 130 -0.12 -7.03 6.00
CA LEU A 130 -0.43 -8.41 6.42
C LEU A 130 -1.88 -8.77 6.13
N PHE A 131 -2.78 -7.79 6.05
CA PHE A 131 -4.18 -8.05 5.77
C PHE A 131 -4.42 -8.52 4.33
N GLY A 132 -3.79 -7.88 3.34
CA GLY A 132 -3.80 -8.37 1.96
C GLY A 132 -3.16 -9.75 1.82
N LEU A 133 -2.08 -10.02 2.56
CA LEU A 133 -1.49 -11.36 2.60
C LEU A 133 -2.45 -12.40 3.20
N ALA A 134 -3.11 -12.08 4.32
CA ALA A 134 -4.07 -12.96 4.98
C ALA A 134 -5.23 -13.35 4.06
N GLU A 135 -5.74 -12.41 3.26
CA GLU A 135 -6.79 -12.68 2.27
C GLU A 135 -6.33 -13.66 1.19
N VAL A 136 -5.13 -13.46 0.64
CA VAL A 136 -4.54 -14.38 -0.35
C VAL A 136 -4.32 -15.79 0.24
N LEU A 137 -3.82 -15.88 1.48
CA LEU A 137 -3.58 -17.16 2.14
C LEU A 137 -4.89 -17.90 2.45
N LYS A 138 -5.90 -17.20 2.97
CA LYS A 138 -7.23 -17.79 3.24
C LYS A 138 -7.90 -18.28 1.94
N ALA A 139 -7.79 -17.52 0.85
CA ALA A 139 -8.32 -17.94 -0.46
C ALA A 139 -7.66 -19.22 -0.99
N ARG A 140 -6.45 -19.55 -0.52
CA ARG A 140 -5.74 -20.80 -0.81
C ARG A 140 -5.98 -21.91 0.21
N GLY A 141 -6.96 -21.76 1.11
CA GLY A 141 -7.28 -22.75 2.14
C GLY A 141 -6.29 -22.83 3.29
N CYS A 142 -5.39 -21.84 3.45
CA CYS A 142 -4.52 -21.77 4.61
C CYS A 142 -5.32 -21.36 5.85
N LYS A 143 -5.02 -21.96 7.01
CA LYS A 143 -5.45 -21.41 8.30
C LYS A 143 -4.56 -20.21 8.61
N VAL A 144 -5.15 -19.07 8.93
CA VAL A 144 -4.41 -17.84 9.23
C VAL A 144 -4.76 -17.36 10.62
N ASP A 145 -3.75 -17.29 11.48
CA ASP A 145 -3.80 -16.66 12.79
C ASP A 145 -3.01 -15.33 12.72
N MET A 146 -3.48 -14.27 13.38
CA MET A 146 -2.83 -12.97 13.38
C MET A 146 -2.52 -12.51 14.81
N LEU A 147 -1.28 -12.08 15.05
CA LEU A 147 -0.84 -11.45 16.30
C LEU A 147 -0.45 -9.99 16.00
N LEU A 148 -1.22 -9.05 16.54
CA LEU A 148 -1.05 -7.63 16.27
C LEU A 148 -0.69 -6.88 17.55
N GLY A 149 0.48 -6.25 17.57
CA GLY A 149 0.91 -5.35 18.64
C GLY A 149 0.51 -3.90 18.33
N ALA A 150 -0.02 -3.19 19.32
CA ALA A 150 -0.40 -1.78 19.24
C ALA A 150 0.34 -0.95 20.29
#